data_AF-A0AAV9AXJ9-F1
#
_entry.id   AF-A0AAV9AXJ9-F1
#
_cell.length_a   1.000
_cell.length_b   1.000
_cell.length_c   1.000
_cell.angle_alpha   90.00
_cell.angle_beta   90.00
_cell.angle_gamma   90.00
#
_symmetry.space_group_name_H-M   'P 1'
#
loop_
_entity.id
_entity.type
_entity.pdbx_description
1 polymer ?
#
loop_
_entity_poly.entity_id
_entity_poly.type
_entity_poly.pdbx_seq_one_letter_code
_entity_poly.pdbx_strand_id
1 'polypeptide(L)'
;MASTATNSILESMKEVPSMKENLKKAFEDLQSFSPSLLRLPFQWNDIDNHFSSIERSINLRISHLKPDAEALNTLLTTSPKDLASLKEDLASALASSSDPAKLVLESVRAFNALEGEAGRSEKCKMAYVYLLEVLLAEIAPSVREGARGLAVDWKRRVGEDATTVLDVHLFLRFLAAFELAPAFDAEEVMELLTRMARKRKAVGLCRELGLGDRMPGP
;
A
#
# COMPACT_ATOMS: atom_id res chain seq x y z
N MET A 1 4.63 26.59 9.60
CA MET A 1 4.54 26.09 10.99
C MET A 1 4.02 24.65 11.06
N ALA A 2 2.89 24.30 10.42
CA ALA A 2 2.37 22.92 10.42
C ALA A 2 3.38 21.87 9.93
N SER A 3 4.08 22.12 8.81
CA SER A 3 5.10 21.18 8.29
C SER A 3 6.29 20.96 9.22
N THR A 4 6.66 21.94 10.04
CA THR A 4 7.78 21.81 11.00
C THR A 4 7.37 20.93 12.18
N ALA A 5 6.13 21.07 12.64
CA ALA A 5 5.58 20.25 13.72
C ALA A 5 5.39 18.78 13.29
N THR A 6 4.86 18.53 12.08
CA THR A 6 4.71 17.16 11.56
C THR A 6 6.06 16.45 11.41
N ASN A 7 7.09 17.16 10.93
CA ASN A 7 8.43 16.59 10.79
C ASN A 7 9.05 16.23 12.16
N SER A 8 8.84 17.06 13.19
CA SER A 8 9.30 16.74 14.55
C SER A 8 8.61 15.50 15.13
N ILE A 9 7.31 15.32 14.84
CA ILE A 9 6.56 14.13 15.26
C ILE A 9 7.10 12.89 14.51
N LEU A 10 7.27 12.97 13.19
CA LEU A 10 7.84 11.88 12.38
C LEU A 10 9.21 11.44 12.90
N GLU A 11 10.07 12.40 13.28
CA GLU A 11 11.38 12.08 13.86
C GLU A 11 11.24 11.32 15.17
N SER A 12 10.31 11.74 16.04
CA SER A 12 10.04 11.05 17.31
C SER A 12 9.45 9.65 17.09
N MET A 13 8.69 9.44 16.01
CA MET A 13 8.08 8.15 15.69
C MET A 13 9.11 7.10 15.27
N LYS A 14 10.29 7.48 14.79
CA LYS A 14 11.37 6.54 14.42
C LYS A 14 11.87 5.71 15.60
N GLU A 15 11.70 6.20 16.83
CA GLU A 15 12.10 5.50 18.06
C GLU A 15 11.04 4.50 18.56
N VAL A 16 9.80 4.55 18.06
CA VAL A 16 8.71 3.67 18.52
C VAL A 16 9.05 2.18 18.41
N PRO A 17 9.66 1.68 17.31
CA PRO A 17 10.02 0.27 17.20
C PRO A 17 11.02 -0.18 18.28
N SER A 18 12.05 0.63 18.57
CA SER A 18 13.06 0.29 19.59
C SER A 18 12.45 0.30 20.99
N MET A 19 11.56 1.26 21.28
CA MET A 19 10.82 1.33 22.54
C MET A 19 9.90 0.12 22.74
N LYS A 20 9.15 -0.28 21.70
CA LYS A 20 8.28 -1.48 21.73
C LYS A 20 9.09 -2.74 22.03
N GLU A 21 10.24 -2.92 21.37
CA GLU A 21 11.11 -4.07 21.57
C GLU A 21 11.69 -4.13 22.99
N ASN A 22 12.13 -3.00 23.53
CA ASN A 22 12.62 -2.92 24.91
C ASN A 22 11.52 -3.26 25.92
N LEU A 23 10.30 -2.75 25.70
CA LEU A 23 9.16 -3.05 26.55
C LEU A 23 8.76 -4.52 26.48
N LYS A 24 8.84 -5.13 25.29
CA LYS A 24 8.58 -6.56 25.10
C LYS A 24 9.54 -7.42 25.92
N LYS A 25 10.84 -7.13 25.85
CA LYS A 25 11.87 -7.84 26.64
C LYS A 25 11.60 -7.71 28.13
N ALA A 26 11.32 -6.49 28.61
CA ALA A 26 10.99 -6.27 30.03
C ALA A 26 9.74 -7.04 30.46
N PHE A 27 8.73 -7.14 29.59
CA PHE A 27 7.52 -7.91 29.84
C PHE A 27 7.81 -9.43 29.93
N GLU A 28 8.60 -9.97 29.01
CA GLU A 28 8.99 -11.39 28.98
C GLU A 28 9.88 -11.75 30.18
N ASP A 29 10.85 -10.88 30.53
CA ASP A 29 11.69 -11.04 31.72
C ASP A 29 10.83 -11.08 32.99
N LEU A 30 9.90 -10.15 33.14
CA LEU A 30 8.98 -10.08 34.27
C LEU A 30 8.16 -11.39 34.40
N GLN A 31 7.66 -11.93 33.29
CA GLN A 31 6.94 -13.20 33.26
C GLN A 31 7.81 -14.40 33.65
N SER A 32 9.11 -14.37 33.32
CA SER A 32 10.04 -15.45 33.68
C SER A 32 10.23 -15.59 35.20
N PHE A 33 10.17 -14.48 35.95
CA PHE A 33 10.38 -14.47 37.40
C PHE A 33 9.13 -14.87 38.19
N SER A 34 7.93 -14.73 37.63
CA SER A 34 6.69 -15.09 38.34
C SER A 34 5.64 -15.67 37.39
N PRO A 35 5.36 -16.99 37.47
CA PRO A 35 4.31 -17.65 36.69
C PRO A 35 2.91 -17.07 36.93
N SER A 36 2.70 -16.37 38.04
CA SER A 36 1.44 -15.66 38.34
C SER A 36 1.14 -14.55 37.33
N LEU A 37 2.17 -13.97 36.69
CA LEU A 37 2.05 -12.94 35.65
C LEU A 37 1.63 -13.51 34.29
N LEU A 38 1.64 -14.84 34.13
CA LEU A 38 0.97 -15.50 33.00
C LEU A 38 -0.55 -15.43 33.11
N ARG A 39 -1.10 -15.03 34.28
CA ARG A 39 -2.54 -14.85 34.53
C ARG A 39 -2.99 -13.39 34.43
N LEU A 40 -2.15 -12.50 33.90
CA LEU A 40 -2.59 -11.12 33.62
C LEU A 40 -3.83 -11.16 32.71
N PRO A 41 -4.77 -10.21 32.86
CA PRO A 41 -5.98 -10.17 32.05
C PRO A 41 -5.70 -9.78 30.58
N PHE A 42 -4.44 -9.55 30.23
CA PHE A 42 -3.96 -9.19 28.90
C PHE A 42 -2.62 -9.87 28.61
N GLN A 43 -2.33 -10.04 27.33
CA GLN A 43 -1.07 -10.55 26.80
C GLN A 43 -0.27 -9.42 26.12
N TRP A 44 1.00 -9.68 25.82
CA TRP A 44 1.83 -8.74 25.05
C TRP A 44 1.14 -8.29 23.75
N ASN A 45 0.46 -9.21 23.06
CA ASN A 45 -0.24 -8.91 21.81
C ASN A 45 -1.33 -7.83 21.99
N ASP A 46 -2.00 -7.76 23.14
CA ASP A 46 -3.01 -6.72 23.41
C ASP A 46 -2.36 -5.34 23.51
N ILE A 47 -1.20 -5.26 24.16
CA ILE A 47 -0.40 -4.04 24.29
C ILE A 47 0.13 -3.60 22.92
N ASP A 48 0.72 -4.53 22.17
CA ASP A 48 1.29 -4.25 20.85
C ASP A 48 0.21 -3.80 19.85
N ASN A 49 -0.98 -4.43 19.89
CA ASN A 49 -2.14 -4.01 19.11
C ASN A 49 -2.60 -2.59 19.48
N HIS A 50 -2.57 -2.23 20.76
CA HIS A 50 -2.93 -0.89 21.21
C HIS A 50 -1.95 0.16 20.68
N PHE A 51 -0.63 -0.08 20.84
CA PHE A 51 0.37 0.84 20.31
C PHE A 51 0.33 0.96 18.79
N SER A 52 0.17 -0.15 18.08
CA SER A 52 0.01 -0.14 16.62
C SER A 52 -1.23 0.65 16.18
N SER A 53 -2.30 0.62 16.98
CA SER A 53 -3.49 1.46 16.76
C SER A 53 -3.20 2.95 16.93
N ILE A 54 -2.42 3.33 17.94
CA ILE A 54 -2.04 4.72 18.20
C ILE A 54 -1.14 5.22 17.08
N GLU A 55 -0.10 4.46 16.76
CA GLU A 55 0.86 4.76 15.69
C GLU A 55 0.14 5.02 14.36
N ARG A 56 -0.80 4.14 14.01
CA ARG A 56 -1.66 4.30 12.83
C ARG A 56 -2.50 5.58 12.88
N SER A 57 -3.15 5.87 14.01
CA SER A 57 -3.98 7.07 14.16
C SER A 57 -3.15 8.35 13.99
N ILE A 58 -1.92 8.36 14.50
CA ILE A 58 -0.99 9.48 14.32
C ILE A 58 -0.62 9.62 12.84
N ASN A 59 -0.23 8.54 12.17
CA ASN A 59 0.15 8.56 10.76
C ASN A 59 -1.00 9.00 9.84
N LEU A 60 -2.23 8.58 10.12
CA LEU A 60 -3.42 9.07 9.41
C LEU A 60 -3.62 10.58 9.59
N ARG A 61 -3.43 11.11 10.80
CA ARG A 61 -3.53 12.56 11.01
C ARG A 61 -2.40 13.33 10.31
N ILE A 62 -1.20 12.77 10.26
CA ILE A 62 -0.08 13.35 9.52
C ILE A 62 -0.42 13.40 8.03
N SER A 63 -0.97 12.33 7.45
CA SER A 63 -1.35 12.32 6.03
C SER A 63 -2.47 13.31 5.70
N HIS A 64 -3.36 13.62 6.65
CA HIS A 64 -4.36 14.70 6.48
C HIS A 64 -3.76 16.10 6.56
N LEU A 65 -2.79 16.32 7.45
CA LEU A 65 -2.17 17.64 7.67
C LEU A 65 -1.12 17.98 6.60
N LYS A 66 -0.44 16.97 6.09
CA LYS A 66 0.61 17.06 5.08
C LYS A 66 0.47 15.87 4.12
N PRO A 67 -0.49 15.93 3.17
CA PRO A 67 -0.68 14.87 2.18
C PRO A 67 0.49 14.88 1.19
N ASP A 68 1.52 14.10 1.51
CA ASP A 68 2.68 13.85 0.65
C ASP A 68 2.98 12.35 0.55
N ALA A 69 3.83 11.99 -0.41
CA ALA A 69 4.15 10.60 -0.68
C ALA A 69 4.81 9.90 0.53
N GLU A 70 5.57 10.62 1.36
CA GLU A 70 6.23 10.05 2.54
C GLU A 70 5.22 9.68 3.63
N ALA A 71 4.28 10.58 3.94
CA ALA A 71 3.21 10.34 4.89
C ALA A 71 2.30 9.19 4.41
N LEU A 72 1.97 9.16 3.12
CA LEU A 72 1.17 8.09 2.52
C LEU A 72 1.90 6.74 2.57
N ASN A 73 3.20 6.72 2.26
CA ASN A 73 4.03 5.52 2.34
C ASN A 73 4.12 4.99 3.77
N THR A 74 4.28 5.88 4.75
CA THR A 74 4.31 5.52 6.17
C THR A 74 2.98 4.89 6.60
N LEU A 75 1.85 5.48 6.18
CA LEU A 75 0.53 4.90 6.45
C LEU A 75 0.36 3.50 5.84
N LEU A 76 0.86 3.29 4.61
CA LEU A 76 0.80 1.99 3.91
C LEU A 76 1.66 0.90 4.56
N THR A 77 2.80 1.28 5.16
CA THR A 77 3.70 0.33 5.82
C THR A 77 3.33 0.08 7.27
N THR A 78 2.56 0.96 7.90
CA THR A 78 2.02 0.71 9.24
C THR A 78 1.01 -0.44 9.23
N SER A 79 1.23 -1.43 10.09
CA SER A 79 0.43 -2.67 10.10
C SER A 79 -1.07 -2.35 10.26
N PRO A 80 -1.92 -2.69 9.27
CA PRO A 80 -3.37 -2.56 9.43
C PRO A 80 -3.88 -3.61 10.41
N LYS A 81 -4.89 -3.25 11.22
CA LYS A 81 -5.65 -4.23 12.02
C LYS A 81 -6.50 -5.12 11.12
N ASP A 82 -7.10 -4.55 10.08
CA ASP A 82 -7.84 -5.27 9.05
C ASP A 82 -7.82 -4.53 7.71
N LEU A 83 -8.40 -5.15 6.69
CA LEU A 83 -8.46 -4.62 5.33
C LEU A 83 -9.41 -3.42 5.17
N ALA A 84 -10.56 -3.45 5.83
CA ALA A 84 -11.59 -2.43 5.64
C ALA A 84 -11.11 -1.07 6.16
N SER A 85 -10.53 -1.06 7.37
CA SER A 85 -9.94 0.13 7.98
C SER A 85 -8.81 0.72 7.14
N LEU A 86 -8.01 -0.11 6.45
CA LEU A 86 -6.99 0.39 5.52
C LEU A 86 -7.58 1.13 4.34
N LYS A 87 -8.64 0.60 3.73
CA LYS A 87 -9.27 1.27 2.59
C LYS A 87 -9.89 2.61 3.01
N GLU A 88 -10.55 2.65 4.16
CA GLU A 88 -11.14 3.89 4.70
C GLU A 88 -10.08 4.95 5.00
N ASP A 89 -9.00 4.56 5.69
CA ASP A 89 -7.90 5.46 6.02
C ASP A 89 -7.20 6.01 4.77
N LEU A 90 -6.97 5.15 3.76
CA LEU A 90 -6.39 5.58 2.49
C LEU A 90 -7.33 6.50 1.71
N ALA A 91 -8.62 6.18 1.64
CA ALA A 91 -9.61 7.03 0.97
C ALA A 91 -9.71 8.41 1.65
N SER A 92 -9.75 8.44 2.99
CA SER A 92 -9.76 9.68 3.78
C SER A 92 -8.48 10.51 3.57
N ALA A 93 -7.32 9.84 3.53
CA ALA A 93 -6.04 10.51 3.27
C ALA A 93 -6.00 11.13 1.87
N LEU A 94 -6.44 10.39 0.85
CA LEU A 94 -6.50 10.90 -0.52
C LEU A 94 -7.48 12.06 -0.67
N ALA A 95 -8.63 12.03 0.03
CA ALA A 95 -9.61 13.11 0.01
C ALA A 95 -9.07 14.44 0.58
N SER A 96 -8.01 14.39 1.38
CA SER A 96 -7.35 15.57 1.95
C SER A 96 -6.29 16.17 1.01
N SER A 97 -5.91 15.46 -0.06
CA SER A 97 -4.94 15.93 -1.06
C SER A 97 -5.61 16.80 -2.13
N SER A 98 -4.94 17.88 -2.55
CA SER A 98 -5.41 18.70 -3.68
C SER A 98 -5.18 18.04 -5.04
N ASP A 99 -4.27 17.06 -5.11
CA ASP A 99 -3.99 16.27 -6.32
C ASP A 99 -3.74 14.80 -5.91
N PRO A 100 -4.82 14.02 -5.67
CA PRO A 100 -4.69 12.64 -5.22
C PRO A 100 -3.96 11.75 -6.22
N ALA A 101 -4.17 11.97 -7.53
CA ALA A 101 -3.54 11.19 -8.59
C ALA A 101 -2.02 11.37 -8.62
N LYS A 102 -1.55 12.62 -8.52
CA LYS A 102 -0.12 12.92 -8.45
C LYS A 102 0.52 12.37 -7.18
N LEU A 103 -0.16 12.51 -6.04
CA LEU A 103 0.28 11.96 -4.76
C LEU A 103 0.49 10.43 -4.84
N VAL A 104 -0.52 9.71 -5.35
CA VAL A 104 -0.42 8.25 -5.55
C VAL A 104 0.72 7.90 -6.49
N LEU A 105 0.89 8.65 -7.59
CA LEU A 105 1.97 8.41 -8.54
C LEU A 105 3.36 8.60 -7.91
N GLU A 106 3.55 9.62 -7.10
CA GLU A 106 4.80 9.85 -6.36
C GLU A 106 5.08 8.74 -5.35
N SER A 107 4.06 8.28 -4.60
CA SER A 107 4.15 7.11 -3.73
C SER A 107 4.56 5.85 -4.50
N VAL A 108 3.88 5.56 -5.61
CA VAL A 108 4.16 4.37 -6.42
C VAL A 108 5.55 4.44 -7.05
N ARG A 109 6.02 5.61 -7.48
CA ARG A 109 7.42 5.79 -7.94
C ARG A 109 8.41 5.49 -6.83
N ALA A 110 8.23 6.07 -5.66
CA ALA A 110 9.11 5.86 -4.51
C ALA A 110 9.15 4.39 -4.12
N PHE A 111 7.98 3.75 -4.03
CA PHE A 111 7.85 2.31 -3.85
C PHE A 111 8.69 1.58 -4.88
N ASN A 112 8.45 1.84 -6.18
CA ASN A 112 9.04 1.16 -7.31
C ASN A 112 10.56 1.33 -7.47
N ALA A 113 11.12 2.43 -6.96
CA ALA A 113 12.54 2.73 -6.97
C ALA A 113 13.33 2.05 -5.84
N LEU A 114 12.66 1.39 -4.88
CA LEU A 114 13.34 0.55 -3.89
C LEU A 114 13.93 -0.68 -4.60
N GLU A 115 15.20 -0.62 -4.99
CA GLU A 115 15.95 -1.72 -5.58
C GLU A 115 16.40 -2.74 -4.50
N GLY A 116 16.27 -4.04 -4.83
CA GLY A 116 16.53 -5.17 -3.93
C GLY A 116 15.54 -6.29 -4.18
N GLU A 117 15.91 -7.24 -5.04
CA GLU A 117 15.03 -8.28 -5.63
C GLU A 117 14.45 -9.32 -4.64
N ALA A 118 14.72 -9.22 -3.34
CA ALA A 118 13.91 -9.89 -2.33
C ALA A 118 12.63 -9.09 -2.10
N GLY A 119 11.67 -9.32 -3.01
CA GLY A 119 10.43 -8.58 -3.17
C GLY A 119 9.82 -8.07 -1.87
N ARG A 120 9.54 -6.76 -1.86
CA ARG A 120 8.72 -6.07 -0.85
C ARG A 120 7.63 -7.01 -0.34
N SER A 121 7.46 -7.11 0.98
CA SER A 121 6.51 -8.04 1.61
C SER A 121 5.17 -8.04 0.86
N GLU A 122 4.55 -9.22 0.72
CA GLU A 122 3.21 -9.33 0.12
C GLU A 122 2.22 -8.35 0.76
N LYS A 123 2.37 -8.08 2.06
CA LYS A 123 1.59 -7.07 2.78
C LYS A 123 1.75 -5.67 2.18
N CYS A 124 2.98 -5.26 1.88
CA CYS A 124 3.25 -3.96 1.25
C CYS A 124 2.66 -3.91 -0.15
N LYS A 125 2.92 -4.92 -1.00
CA LYS A 125 2.34 -4.97 -2.35
C LYS A 125 0.82 -4.88 -2.32
N MET A 126 0.21 -5.58 -1.36
CA MET A 126 -1.23 -5.58 -1.17
C MET A 126 -1.77 -4.22 -0.71
N ALA A 127 -1.07 -3.52 0.17
CA ALA A 127 -1.43 -2.15 0.55
C ALA A 127 -1.45 -1.19 -0.64
N TYR A 128 -0.49 -1.31 -1.56
CA TYR A 128 -0.45 -0.50 -2.79
C TYR A 128 -1.55 -0.85 -3.79
N VAL A 129 -1.93 -2.13 -3.89
CA VAL A 129 -3.12 -2.51 -4.66
C VAL A 129 -4.34 -1.79 -4.11
N TYR A 130 -4.51 -1.74 -2.78
CA TYR A 130 -5.64 -1.04 -2.18
C TYR A 130 -5.58 0.47 -2.38
N LEU A 131 -4.39 1.08 -2.30
CA LEU A 131 -4.21 2.49 -2.64
C LEU A 131 -4.73 2.79 -4.05
N LEU A 132 -4.35 1.96 -5.03
CA LEU A 132 -4.80 2.10 -6.41
C LEU A 132 -6.29 1.74 -6.57
N GLU A 133 -6.83 0.87 -5.73
CA GLU A 133 -8.28 0.58 -5.70
C GLU A 133 -9.13 1.75 -5.22
N VAL A 134 -8.64 2.54 -4.28
CA VAL A 134 -9.39 3.67 -3.71
C VAL A 134 -9.10 5.00 -4.41
N LEU A 135 -8.22 5.02 -5.42
CA LEU A 135 -7.99 6.20 -6.25
C LEU A 135 -9.19 6.42 -7.19
N LEU A 136 -10.05 7.38 -6.85
CA LEU A 136 -11.25 7.74 -7.61
C LEU A 136 -11.16 9.15 -8.23
N ALA A 137 -9.95 9.72 -8.33
CA ALA A 137 -9.73 11.09 -8.79
C ALA A 137 -9.53 11.16 -10.31
N GLU A 138 -9.86 12.31 -10.91
CA GLU A 138 -9.55 12.59 -12.30
C GLU A 138 -8.03 12.66 -12.52
N ILE A 139 -7.54 11.99 -13.57
CA ILE A 139 -6.11 11.95 -13.88
C ILE A 139 -5.77 13.07 -14.86
N ALA A 140 -5.07 14.10 -14.37
CA ALA A 140 -4.57 15.17 -15.22
C ALA A 140 -3.61 14.63 -16.31
N PRO A 141 -3.58 15.21 -17.53
CA PRO A 141 -2.74 14.71 -18.62
C PRO A 141 -1.25 14.59 -18.29
N SER A 142 -0.70 15.55 -17.54
CA SER A 142 0.70 15.54 -17.10
C SER A 142 1.00 14.39 -16.12
N VAL A 143 0.07 14.09 -15.22
CA VAL A 143 0.16 12.96 -14.28
C VAL A 143 0.07 11.64 -15.04
N ARG A 144 -0.89 11.53 -15.97
CA ARG A 144 -1.06 10.34 -16.84
C ARG A 144 0.21 10.04 -17.64
N GLU A 145 0.84 11.06 -18.21
CA GLU A 145 2.09 10.87 -18.96
C GLU A 145 3.24 10.41 -18.06
N GLY A 146 3.35 10.99 -16.86
CA GLY A 146 4.31 10.53 -15.86
C GLY A 146 4.05 9.09 -15.38
N ALA A 147 2.79 8.65 -15.35
CA ALA A 147 2.40 7.28 -15.01
C ALA A 147 2.69 6.30 -16.15
N ARG A 148 2.48 6.73 -17.41
CA ARG A 148 2.83 5.98 -18.61
C ARG A 148 4.32 5.63 -18.64
N GLY A 149 5.19 6.60 -18.41
CA GLY A 149 6.64 6.36 -18.37
C GLY A 149 7.00 5.27 -17.34
N LEU A 150 6.45 5.37 -16.13
CA LEU A 150 6.64 4.38 -15.08
C LEU A 150 6.10 2.99 -15.47
N ALA A 151 4.93 2.93 -16.12
CA ALA A 151 4.31 1.67 -16.54
C ALA A 151 5.17 0.93 -17.57
N VAL A 152 5.78 1.65 -18.51
CA VAL A 152 6.67 1.05 -19.53
C VAL A 152 7.89 0.40 -18.88
N ASP A 153 8.54 1.09 -17.95
CA ASP A 153 9.70 0.55 -17.21
C ASP A 153 9.31 -0.62 -16.29
N TRP A 154 8.13 -0.55 -15.69
CA TRP A 154 7.63 -1.61 -14.82
C TRP A 154 7.24 -2.86 -15.59
N LYS A 155 6.60 -2.72 -16.76
CA LYS A 155 6.20 -3.85 -17.60
C LYS A 155 7.38 -4.75 -17.97
N ARG A 156 8.54 -4.17 -18.28
CA ARG A 156 9.77 -4.93 -18.59
C ARG A 156 10.11 -5.95 -17.50
N ARG A 157 9.96 -5.56 -16.22
CA ARG A 157 10.22 -6.43 -15.06
C ARG A 157 9.08 -7.42 -14.80
N VAL A 158 7.83 -7.04 -15.04
CA VAL A 158 6.66 -7.94 -14.82
C VAL A 158 6.57 -9.06 -15.87
N GLY A 159 7.27 -8.92 -16.99
CA GLY A 159 7.43 -9.96 -18.00
C GLY A 159 8.44 -11.06 -17.64
N GLU A 160 9.23 -10.91 -16.57
CA GLU A 160 10.26 -11.88 -16.19
C GLU A 160 9.72 -13.03 -15.33
N ASP A 161 10.31 -14.22 -15.45
CA ASP A 161 9.84 -15.47 -14.82
C ASP A 161 9.75 -15.41 -13.29
N ALA A 162 10.46 -14.48 -12.64
CA ALA A 162 10.46 -14.30 -11.19
C ALA A 162 9.24 -13.55 -10.63
N THR A 163 8.30 -13.09 -11.46
CA THR A 163 7.18 -12.27 -10.97
C THR A 163 6.06 -13.08 -10.30
N THR A 164 5.64 -12.60 -9.12
CA THR A 164 4.50 -13.18 -8.40
C THR A 164 3.16 -12.71 -9.00
N VAL A 165 2.09 -13.47 -8.75
CA VAL A 165 0.72 -13.06 -9.13
C VAL A 165 0.34 -11.69 -8.55
N LEU A 166 0.87 -11.35 -7.36
CA LEU A 166 0.61 -10.07 -6.73
C LEU A 166 1.36 -8.91 -7.41
N ASP A 167 2.53 -9.16 -8.00
CA ASP A 167 3.22 -8.16 -8.83
C ASP A 167 2.41 -7.85 -10.10
N VAL A 168 1.89 -8.90 -10.75
CA VAL A 168 1.01 -8.75 -11.90
C VAL A 168 -0.27 -8.01 -11.51
N HIS A 169 -0.89 -8.36 -10.38
CA HIS A 169 -2.09 -7.68 -9.90
C HIS A 169 -1.86 -6.20 -9.64
N LEU A 170 -0.77 -5.88 -8.96
CA LEU A 170 -0.40 -4.51 -8.65
C LEU A 170 -0.15 -3.69 -9.92
N PHE A 171 0.55 -4.25 -10.89
CA PHE A 171 0.78 -3.61 -12.19
C PHE A 171 -0.53 -3.37 -12.96
N LEU A 172 -1.40 -4.38 -13.05
CA LEU A 172 -2.68 -4.23 -13.74
C LEU A 172 -3.60 -3.22 -13.04
N ARG A 173 -3.58 -3.19 -11.70
CA ARG A 173 -4.31 -2.18 -10.93
C ARG A 173 -3.78 -0.77 -11.21
N PHE A 174 -2.47 -0.62 -11.37
CA PHE A 174 -1.84 0.65 -11.76
C PHE A 174 -2.30 1.11 -13.15
N LEU A 175 -2.33 0.19 -14.13
CA LEU A 175 -2.85 0.51 -15.47
C LEU A 175 -4.30 0.99 -15.44
N ALA A 176 -5.15 0.31 -14.66
CA ALA A 176 -6.56 0.68 -14.51
C ALA A 176 -6.71 2.05 -13.82
N ALA A 177 -6.03 2.27 -12.69
CA ALA A 177 -6.16 3.49 -11.89
C ALA A 177 -5.67 4.76 -12.61
N PHE A 178 -4.70 4.64 -13.52
CA PHE A 178 -4.19 5.76 -14.32
C PHE A 178 -4.72 5.77 -15.76
N GLU A 179 -5.71 4.92 -16.08
CA GLU A 179 -6.35 4.84 -17.41
C GLU A 179 -5.35 4.60 -18.55
N LEU A 180 -4.36 3.74 -18.30
CA LEU A 180 -3.24 3.51 -19.21
C LEU A 180 -3.47 2.34 -20.16
N ALA A 181 -4.54 1.55 -20.01
CA ALA A 181 -4.77 0.36 -20.84
C ALA A 181 -4.67 0.61 -22.36
N PRO A 182 -5.20 1.73 -22.93
CA PRO A 182 -5.08 2.01 -24.37
C PRO A 182 -3.64 2.24 -24.87
N ALA A 183 -2.67 2.42 -23.96
CA ALA A 183 -1.27 2.62 -24.28
C ALA A 183 -0.50 1.31 -24.54
N PHE A 184 -1.11 0.16 -24.24
CA PHE A 184 -0.45 -1.13 -24.24
C PHE A 184 -1.12 -2.08 -25.24
N ASP A 185 -0.34 -3.05 -25.71
CA ASP A 185 -0.90 -4.13 -26.52
C ASP A 185 -1.92 -4.94 -25.70
N ALA A 186 -3.09 -5.14 -26.29
CA ALA A 186 -4.22 -5.77 -25.61
C ALA A 186 -4.00 -7.26 -25.37
N GLU A 187 -3.28 -7.99 -26.24
CA GLU A 187 -2.96 -9.39 -26.02
C GLU A 187 -1.97 -9.56 -24.87
N GLU A 188 -0.95 -8.70 -24.80
CA GLU A 188 0.00 -8.70 -23.70
C GLU A 188 -0.66 -8.41 -22.34
N VAL A 189 -1.64 -7.48 -22.30
CA VAL A 189 -2.43 -7.23 -21.07
C VAL A 189 -3.33 -8.42 -20.73
N MET A 190 -3.93 -9.07 -21.74
CA MET A 190 -4.76 -10.26 -21.55
C MET A 190 -3.96 -11.47 -21.06
N GLU A 191 -2.71 -11.64 -21.51
CA GLU A 191 -1.81 -12.67 -21.00
C GLU A 191 -1.53 -12.48 -19.50
N LEU A 192 -1.24 -11.24 -19.08
CA LEU A 192 -1.06 -10.89 -17.67
C LEU A 192 -2.34 -11.15 -16.85
N LEU A 193 -3.51 -10.82 -17.38
CA LEU A 193 -4.80 -11.14 -16.74
C LEU A 193 -5.01 -12.65 -16.62
N THR A 194 -4.63 -13.43 -17.64
CA THR A 194 -4.74 -14.89 -17.65
C THR A 194 -3.84 -15.53 -16.57
N ARG A 195 -2.64 -14.99 -16.35
CA ARG A 195 -1.77 -15.37 -15.21
C ARG A 195 -2.47 -15.18 -13.86
N MET A 196 -3.36 -14.19 -13.74
CA MET A 196 -4.18 -13.97 -12.54
C MET A 196 -5.48 -14.79 -12.48
N ALA A 197 -6.06 -15.16 -13.62
CA ALA A 197 -7.42 -15.68 -13.76
C ALA A 197 -7.69 -17.02 -13.05
N ARG A 198 -6.67 -17.69 -12.51
CA ARG A 198 -6.85 -18.79 -11.55
C ARG A 198 -7.45 -18.34 -10.20
N LYS A 199 -7.65 -17.03 -9.97
CA LYS A 199 -8.29 -16.46 -8.76
C LYS A 199 -9.44 -15.51 -9.12
N ARG A 200 -10.61 -15.69 -8.48
CA ARG A 200 -11.95 -15.06 -8.70
C ARG A 200 -12.05 -13.52 -8.90
N LYS A 201 -10.97 -12.74 -8.90
CA LYS A 201 -10.99 -11.26 -9.01
C LYS A 201 -10.78 -10.70 -10.43
N ALA A 202 -10.52 -11.54 -11.44
CA ALA A 202 -10.15 -11.08 -12.79
C ALA A 202 -11.26 -10.33 -13.54
N VAL A 203 -12.53 -10.73 -13.39
CA VAL A 203 -13.65 -10.21 -14.20
C VAL A 203 -13.87 -8.70 -14.02
N GLY A 204 -13.79 -8.19 -12.78
CA GLY A 204 -13.94 -6.76 -12.50
C GLY A 204 -12.82 -5.93 -13.13
N LEU A 205 -11.58 -6.42 -13.00
CA LEU A 205 -10.41 -5.74 -13.54
C LEU A 205 -10.38 -5.73 -15.08
N CYS A 206 -10.86 -6.78 -15.75
CA CYS A 206 -10.99 -6.78 -17.22
C CYS A 206 -11.90 -5.65 -17.72
N ARG A 207 -13.00 -5.37 -17.00
CA ARG A 207 -13.92 -4.28 -17.35
C ARG A 207 -13.26 -2.92 -17.18
N GLU A 208 -12.57 -2.70 -16.06
CA GLU A 208 -11.84 -1.45 -15.79
C GLU A 208 -10.71 -1.20 -16.80
N LEU A 209 -10.10 -2.28 -17.32
CA LEU A 209 -9.08 -2.21 -18.36
C LEU A 209 -9.65 -2.08 -19.80
N GLY A 210 -10.97 -2.05 -19.97
CA GLY A 210 -11.60 -1.95 -21.29
C GLY A 210 -11.51 -3.22 -22.15
N LEU A 211 -11.28 -4.38 -21.53
CA LEU A 211 -11.10 -5.69 -22.20
C LEU A 211 -12.30 -6.62 -21.98
N GLY A 212 -13.46 -6.06 -21.62
CA GLY A 212 -14.65 -6.83 -21.25
C GLY A 212 -15.26 -7.65 -22.40
N ASP A 213 -15.08 -7.21 -23.64
CA ASP A 213 -15.52 -7.86 -24.88
C ASP A 213 -14.69 -9.09 -25.26
N ARG A 214 -13.48 -9.21 -24.72
CA ARG A 214 -12.54 -10.33 -24.98
C ARG A 214 -12.64 -11.47 -23.98
N MET A 215 -13.50 -11.34 -22.96
CA MET A 215 -13.74 -12.41 -22.01
C MET A 215 -14.60 -13.50 -22.66
N PRO A 216 -14.26 -14.80 -22.49
CA PRO A 216 -15.17 -15.86 -22.88
C PRO A 216 -16.50 -15.67 -22.15
N GLY A 217 -17.61 -15.74 -22.90
CA GLY A 217 -18.96 -15.63 -22.34
C GLY A 217 -19.22 -16.66 -21.24
N PRO A 218 -20.21 -16.42 -20.37
CA PRO A 218 -20.56 -17.33 -19.28
C PRO A 218 -20.90 -18.74 -19.76
#